data_AF-A0A9P8JRF1-F1
#
_entry.id   AF-A0A9P8JRF1-F1
#
_cell.length_a   1.000
_cell.length_b   1.000
_cell.length_c   1.000
_cell.angle_alpha   90.00
_cell.angle_beta   90.00
_cell.angle_gamma   90.00
#
_symmetry.space_group_name_H-M   'P 1'
#
loop_
_entity.id
_entity.type
_entity.pdbx_description
1 polymer ?
#
loop_
_entity_poly.entity_id
_entity_poly.type
_entity_poly.pdbx_seq_one_letter_code
_entity_poly.pdbx_strand_id
1 'polypeptide(L)'
;YKYPASTLTNAQTEIELVDGGEGNSAMPFWPLIQPERNVDVIIAADNGADTSDQFPSGTAIVGAYEQAQAQNLTRMPFVPTLDVFLSAGLNKHAVFFGCDTPDTATVVYLPNNNYTYASNIQTVVIETSEAQTAGIIANGNAIATQDGDAQWPVCLGCAIMKKTGAALPDACTACFDKYCYSQ
;
A
#
# COMPACT_ATOMS: atom_id res chain seq x y z
N TYR A 1 -20.71 11.69 -6.48
CA TYR A 1 -19.96 11.47 -7.73
C TYR A 1 -20.91 11.37 -8.89
N LYS A 2 -20.85 12.32 -9.83
CA LYS A 2 -21.73 12.38 -11.00
C LYS A 2 -20.98 11.87 -12.24
N TYR A 3 -20.39 10.68 -12.14
CA TYR A 3 -19.77 10.08 -13.32
C TYR A 3 -20.85 9.83 -14.38
N PRO A 4 -20.56 10.07 -15.66
CA PRO A 4 -21.46 9.67 -16.72
C PRO A 4 -21.68 8.16 -16.63
N ALA A 5 -22.90 7.72 -16.92
CA ALA A 5 -23.21 6.31 -16.90
C ALA A 5 -22.37 5.59 -17.98
N SER A 6 -21.73 4.48 -17.61
CA SER A 6 -20.86 3.73 -18.52
C SER A 6 -21.70 3.14 -19.66
N THR A 7 -21.37 3.50 -20.89
CA THR A 7 -22.02 2.95 -22.09
C THR A 7 -21.71 1.47 -22.27
N LEU A 8 -20.56 1.00 -21.77
CA LEU A 8 -20.13 -0.39 -21.86
C LEU A 8 -21.00 -1.32 -21.00
N THR A 9 -21.33 -0.90 -19.77
CA THR A 9 -22.16 -1.70 -18.86
C THR A 9 -23.65 -1.48 -19.09
N ASN A 10 -24.08 -0.28 -19.46
CA ASN A 10 -25.50 0.02 -19.70
C ASN A 10 -26.10 -0.71 -20.91
N ALA A 11 -25.26 -1.18 -21.84
CA ALA A 11 -25.70 -1.94 -23.00
C ALA A 11 -25.92 -3.44 -22.69
N GLN A 12 -25.54 -3.90 -21.49
CA GLN A 12 -25.60 -5.31 -21.13
C GLN A 12 -26.83 -5.62 -20.26
N THR A 13 -27.43 -6.78 -20.46
CA THR A 13 -28.49 -7.33 -19.59
C THR A 13 -27.93 -8.10 -18.39
N GLU A 14 -26.63 -8.40 -18.43
CA GLU A 14 -25.88 -9.14 -17.41
C GLU A 14 -24.49 -8.50 -17.26
N ILE A 15 -23.99 -8.46 -16.03
CA ILE A 15 -22.65 -7.94 -15.72
C ILE A 15 -21.92 -9.05 -14.96
N GLU A 16 -20.84 -9.55 -15.54
CA GLU A 16 -19.95 -10.51 -14.89
C GLU A 16 -18.92 -9.75 -14.06
N LEU A 17 -18.81 -10.14 -12.79
CA LEU A 17 -17.88 -9.58 -11.83
C LEU A 17 -16.92 -10.67 -11.36
N VAL A 18 -15.66 -10.31 -11.21
CA VAL A 18 -14.60 -11.19 -10.71
C VAL A 18 -13.89 -10.54 -9.54
N ASP A 19 -13.19 -11.34 -8.74
CA ASP A 19 -12.29 -10.85 -7.70
C ASP A 19 -11.25 -9.88 -8.29
N GLY A 20 -11.03 -8.74 -7.63
CA GLY A 20 -10.07 -7.73 -8.08
C GLY A 20 -8.62 -8.23 -8.12
N GLY A 21 -8.29 -9.27 -7.34
CA GLY A 21 -6.99 -9.95 -7.39
C GLY A 21 -6.68 -10.54 -8.77
N GLU A 22 -7.69 -11.04 -9.49
CA GLU A 22 -7.54 -11.58 -10.86
C GLU A 22 -7.18 -10.49 -11.89
N GLY A 23 -7.49 -9.22 -11.57
CA GLY A 23 -7.15 -8.05 -12.39
C GLY A 23 -5.88 -7.33 -11.94
N ASN A 24 -4.99 -7.99 -11.18
CA ASN A 24 -3.82 -7.38 -10.56
C ASN A 24 -4.15 -6.16 -9.67
N SER A 25 -5.35 -6.12 -9.10
CA SER A 25 -5.81 -5.11 -8.13
C SER A 25 -5.89 -5.69 -6.72
N ALA A 26 -4.94 -6.56 -6.36
CA ALA A 26 -4.89 -7.21 -5.04
C ALA A 26 -4.82 -6.21 -3.88
N MET A 27 -4.28 -5.01 -4.13
CA MET A 27 -4.37 -3.86 -3.23
C MET A 27 -5.37 -2.84 -3.79
N PRO A 28 -6.51 -2.58 -3.11
CA PRO A 28 -7.61 -1.79 -3.67
C PRO A 28 -7.36 -0.28 -3.57
N PHE A 29 -6.35 0.24 -4.28
CA PHE A 29 -6.05 1.67 -4.35
C PHE A 29 -7.10 2.45 -5.13
N TRP A 30 -7.63 1.86 -6.20
CA TRP A 30 -8.56 2.49 -7.15
C TRP A 30 -9.68 3.31 -6.50
N PRO A 31 -10.48 2.79 -5.54
CA PRO A 31 -11.53 3.57 -4.89
C PRO A 31 -11.02 4.71 -4.00
N LEU A 32 -9.76 4.68 -3.57
CA LEU A 32 -9.14 5.67 -2.68
C LEU A 32 -8.46 6.81 -3.44
N ILE A 33 -7.95 6.54 -4.65
CA ILE A 33 -7.26 7.51 -5.49
C ILE A 33 -8.20 8.26 -6.45
N GLN A 34 -9.52 8.10 -6.33
CA GLN A 34 -10.47 8.93 -7.10
C GLN A 34 -10.34 10.39 -6.62
N PRO A 35 -10.10 11.37 -7.53
CA PRO A 35 -9.87 12.77 -7.15
C PRO A 35 -10.90 13.35 -6.19
N GLU A 36 -12.18 13.02 -6.38
CA GLU A 36 -13.26 13.61 -5.60
C GLU A 36 -13.42 12.98 -4.20
N ARG A 37 -12.58 11.99 -3.83
CA ARG A 37 -12.58 11.40 -2.48
C ARG A 37 -11.71 12.23 -1.58
N ASN A 38 -10.75 12.94 -2.19
CA ASN A 38 -9.78 13.78 -1.52
C ASN A 38 -9.11 13.04 -0.34
N VAL A 39 -8.71 11.77 -0.55
CA VAL A 39 -8.00 10.98 0.47
C VAL A 39 -6.57 11.48 0.56
N ASP A 40 -6.18 12.02 1.71
CA ASP A 40 -4.82 12.54 1.93
C ASP A 40 -3.80 11.43 2.19
N VAL A 41 -4.19 10.39 2.93
CA VAL A 41 -3.29 9.34 3.42
C VAL A 41 -3.93 7.97 3.22
N ILE A 42 -3.15 7.03 2.67
CA ILE A 42 -3.54 5.64 2.49
C ILE A 42 -2.53 4.78 3.24
N ILE A 43 -2.98 4.04 4.25
CA ILE A 43 -2.17 3.02 4.92
C ILE A 43 -2.46 1.70 4.22
N ALA A 44 -1.45 1.16 3.53
CA ALA A 44 -1.60 0.07 2.59
C ALA A 44 -0.83 -1.15 3.08
N ALA A 45 -1.54 -2.20 3.49
CA ALA A 45 -0.94 -3.47 3.90
C ALA A 45 -0.84 -4.40 2.69
N ASP A 46 0.37 -4.84 2.37
CA ASP A 46 0.63 -5.76 1.26
C ASP A 46 0.90 -7.16 1.79
N ASN A 47 0.06 -8.12 1.40
CA ASN A 47 0.16 -9.53 1.78
C ASN A 47 0.25 -10.44 0.55
N GLY A 48 0.73 -9.90 -0.58
CA GLY A 48 1.00 -10.68 -1.78
C GLY A 48 1.96 -11.85 -1.52
N ALA A 49 1.75 -12.94 -2.24
CA ALA A 49 2.61 -14.13 -2.21
C ALA A 49 3.41 -14.23 -3.52
N ASP A 50 4.16 -13.16 -3.83
CA ASP A 50 4.73 -12.93 -5.16
C ASP A 50 6.14 -13.49 -5.33
N THR A 51 6.86 -13.71 -4.23
CA THR A 51 8.23 -14.21 -4.21
C THR A 51 8.27 -15.73 -4.03
N SER A 52 9.46 -16.34 -4.23
CA SER A 52 9.65 -17.78 -4.01
C SER A 52 9.42 -18.22 -2.55
N ASP A 53 9.57 -17.29 -1.61
CA ASP A 53 9.25 -17.45 -0.20
C ASP A 53 7.85 -16.91 0.17
N GLN A 54 6.95 -16.67 -0.80
CA GLN A 54 5.55 -16.26 -0.59
C GLN A 54 5.36 -14.94 0.18
N PHE A 55 6.36 -14.07 0.18
CA PHE A 55 6.23 -12.70 0.66
C PHE A 55 5.92 -11.73 -0.49
N PRO A 56 5.51 -10.50 -0.20
CA PRO A 56 5.24 -9.51 -1.23
C PRO A 56 6.51 -9.10 -1.96
N SER A 57 6.40 -8.93 -3.28
CA SER A 57 7.46 -8.31 -4.09
C SER A 57 7.25 -6.81 -4.29
N GLY A 58 6.02 -6.32 -4.05
CA GLY A 58 5.54 -4.99 -4.45
C GLY A 58 4.75 -4.99 -5.77
N THR A 59 4.52 -6.16 -6.41
CA THR A 59 3.76 -6.27 -7.67
C THR A 59 2.42 -5.53 -7.61
N ALA A 60 1.69 -5.64 -6.50
CA ALA A 60 0.36 -5.06 -6.37
C ALA A 60 0.37 -3.50 -6.39
N ILE A 61 1.29 -2.86 -5.66
CA ILE A 61 1.38 -1.39 -5.65
C ILE A 61 1.97 -0.83 -6.94
N VAL A 62 2.94 -1.53 -7.55
CA VAL A 62 3.49 -1.17 -8.87
C VAL A 62 2.41 -1.26 -9.94
N GLY A 63 1.65 -2.36 -9.99
CA GLY A 63 0.54 -2.53 -10.92
C GLY A 63 -0.57 -1.49 -10.71
N ALA A 64 -0.89 -1.15 -9.45
CA ALA A 64 -1.84 -0.08 -9.15
C ALA A 64 -1.39 1.29 -9.67
N TYR A 65 -0.09 1.61 -9.59
CA TYR A 65 0.47 2.83 -10.16
C TYR A 65 0.36 2.85 -11.69
N GLU A 66 0.72 1.76 -12.36
CA GLU A 66 0.62 1.64 -13.82
C GLU A 66 -0.83 1.80 -14.31
N GLN A 67 -1.78 1.17 -13.63
CA GLN A 67 -3.21 1.30 -13.93
C GLN A 67 -3.72 2.72 -13.70
N ALA A 68 -3.31 3.37 -12.61
CA ALA A 68 -3.66 4.76 -12.34
C ALA A 68 -3.16 5.71 -13.45
N GLN A 69 -1.91 5.51 -13.90
CA GLN A 69 -1.33 6.27 -15.00
C GLN A 69 -2.08 6.06 -16.32
N ALA A 70 -2.43 4.82 -16.66
CA ALA A 70 -3.20 4.50 -17.86
C ALA A 70 -4.58 5.16 -17.88
N GLN A 71 -5.10 5.53 -16.71
CA GLN A 71 -6.47 6.01 -16.51
C GLN A 71 -6.50 7.48 -16.07
N ASN A 72 -5.34 8.15 -16.09
CA ASN A 72 -5.15 9.55 -15.67
C ASN A 72 -5.64 9.83 -14.24
N LEU A 73 -5.52 8.85 -13.33
CA LEU A 73 -5.83 9.02 -11.92
C LEU A 73 -4.63 9.64 -11.19
N THR A 74 -4.58 10.97 -11.20
CA THR A 74 -3.44 11.77 -10.73
C THR A 74 -3.18 11.74 -9.23
N ARG A 75 -4.09 11.16 -8.42
CA ARG A 75 -3.91 11.08 -6.96
C ARG A 75 -2.96 9.96 -6.52
N MET A 76 -2.68 8.97 -7.38
CA MET A 76 -1.72 7.91 -7.06
C MET A 76 -0.30 8.49 -7.05
N PRO A 77 0.50 8.33 -5.98
CA PRO A 77 1.88 8.79 -5.99
C PRO A 77 2.75 7.95 -6.92
N PHE A 78 3.91 8.50 -7.30
CA PHE A 78 4.93 7.75 -8.04
C PHE A 78 5.34 6.49 -7.27
N VAL A 79 5.37 5.36 -7.98
CA VAL A 79 5.91 4.09 -7.52
C VAL A 79 6.93 3.64 -8.58
N PRO A 80 8.15 3.23 -8.19
CA PRO A 80 9.15 2.82 -9.16
C PRO A 80 8.81 1.48 -9.82
N THR A 81 9.54 1.10 -10.86
CA THR A 81 9.38 -0.22 -11.49
C THR A 81 9.70 -1.34 -10.51
N LEU A 82 9.16 -2.54 -10.75
CA LEU A 82 9.36 -3.69 -9.85
C LEU A 82 10.85 -4.02 -9.63
N ASP A 83 11.70 -3.91 -10.67
CA ASP A 83 13.14 -4.14 -10.54
C ASP A 83 13.81 -3.15 -9.58
N VAL A 84 13.42 -1.87 -9.65
CA VAL A 84 13.92 -0.83 -8.73
C VAL A 84 13.34 -1.05 -7.33
N PHE A 85 12.06 -1.40 -7.24
CA PHE A 85 11.36 -1.68 -5.97
C PHE A 85 12.07 -2.79 -5.18
N LEU A 86 12.42 -3.89 -5.86
CA LEU A 86 13.13 -5.02 -5.28
C LEU A 86 14.60 -4.71 -4.96
N SER A 87 15.33 -4.08 -5.88
CA SER A 87 16.75 -3.77 -5.67
C SER A 87 16.99 -2.73 -4.57
N ALA A 88 16.05 -1.81 -4.35
CA ALA A 88 16.05 -0.87 -3.23
C ALA A 88 15.50 -1.48 -1.92
N GLY A 89 15.02 -2.72 -1.94
CA GLY A 89 14.50 -3.40 -0.74
C GLY A 89 13.20 -2.81 -0.18
N LEU A 90 12.40 -2.15 -1.03
CA LEU A 90 11.16 -1.46 -0.61
C LEU A 90 10.07 -2.44 -0.14
N ASN A 91 10.20 -3.73 -0.48
CA ASN A 91 9.30 -4.79 -0.03
C ASN A 91 9.68 -5.40 1.32
N LYS A 92 10.65 -4.81 2.05
CA LYS A 92 11.19 -5.39 3.30
C LYS A 92 10.85 -4.59 4.56
N HIS A 93 10.32 -3.39 4.44
CA HIS A 93 10.02 -2.50 5.56
C HIS A 93 8.97 -1.46 5.15
N ALA A 94 8.50 -0.63 6.09
CA ALA A 94 7.60 0.47 5.73
C ALA A 94 8.26 1.43 4.73
N VAL A 95 7.48 1.93 3.78
CA VAL A 95 7.91 2.95 2.82
C VAL A 95 6.80 3.99 2.64
N PHE A 96 7.17 5.26 2.57
CA PHE A 96 6.25 6.35 2.26
C PHE A 96 6.42 6.77 0.81
N PHE A 97 5.34 6.72 0.03
CA PHE A 97 5.29 7.25 -1.32
C PHE A 97 4.52 8.57 -1.34
N GLY A 98 4.97 9.50 -2.20
CA GLY A 98 4.31 10.79 -2.40
C GLY A 98 4.50 11.80 -1.28
N CYS A 99 5.63 11.76 -0.57
CA CYS A 99 5.88 12.71 0.53
C CYS A 99 5.92 14.15 0.00
N ASP A 100 6.62 14.40 -1.12
CA ASP A 100 6.87 15.77 -1.63
C ASP A 100 6.04 16.12 -2.88
N THR A 101 4.97 15.36 -3.15
CA THR A 101 4.06 15.59 -4.28
C THR A 101 2.70 16.07 -3.76
N PRO A 102 2.46 17.39 -3.60
CA PRO A 102 1.30 17.92 -2.89
C PRO A 102 -0.05 17.43 -3.44
N ASP A 103 -0.12 17.15 -4.74
CA ASP A 103 -1.36 16.78 -5.42
C ASP A 103 -1.70 15.29 -5.35
N THR A 104 -0.80 14.43 -4.84
CA THR A 104 -1.04 12.99 -4.66
C THR A 104 -1.36 12.65 -3.22
N ALA A 105 -2.00 11.50 -2.98
CA ALA A 105 -2.06 10.92 -1.65
C ALA A 105 -0.65 10.55 -1.16
N THR A 106 -0.46 10.57 0.16
CA THR A 106 0.67 9.90 0.81
C THR A 106 0.30 8.45 1.06
N VAL A 107 1.06 7.52 0.49
CA VAL A 107 0.87 6.09 0.73
C VAL A 107 1.89 5.63 1.77
N VAL A 108 1.42 5.14 2.90
CA VAL A 108 2.20 4.41 3.90
C VAL A 108 2.09 2.93 3.54
N TYR A 109 3.08 2.42 2.81
CA TYR A 109 3.16 1.03 2.38
C TYR A 109 3.77 0.17 3.49
N LEU A 110 3.08 -0.91 3.86
CA LEU A 110 3.46 -1.85 4.91
C LEU A 110 3.47 -3.28 4.32
N PRO A 111 4.63 -3.78 3.86
CA PRO A 111 4.71 -5.14 3.35
C PRO A 111 4.68 -6.16 4.48
N ASN A 112 3.99 -7.27 4.25
CA ASN A 112 4.14 -8.47 5.05
C ASN A 112 5.61 -8.89 5.07
N ASN A 113 6.18 -9.03 6.25
CA ASN A 113 7.56 -9.45 6.45
C ASN A 113 7.68 -10.21 7.76
N ASN A 114 8.67 -11.09 7.88
CA ASN A 114 8.87 -11.92 9.06
C ASN A 114 9.62 -11.16 10.16
N TYR A 115 8.89 -10.41 10.99
CA TYR A 115 9.43 -9.77 12.19
C TYR A 115 9.45 -10.75 13.37
N THR A 116 8.31 -11.37 13.66
CA THR A 116 8.14 -12.28 14.81
C THR A 116 7.59 -13.65 14.42
N TYR A 117 6.95 -13.76 13.26
CA TYR A 117 6.39 -15.00 12.73
C TYR A 117 6.32 -14.97 11.21
N ALA A 118 6.59 -16.11 10.57
CA ALA A 118 6.46 -16.27 9.12
C ALA A 118 4.97 -16.34 8.73
N SER A 119 4.34 -15.18 8.49
CA SER A 119 2.91 -15.04 8.15
C SER A 119 2.59 -15.19 6.67
N ASN A 120 3.57 -15.52 5.84
CA ASN A 120 3.46 -15.88 4.42
C ASN A 120 2.84 -17.28 4.23
N ILE A 121 1.57 -17.44 4.60
CA ILE A 121 0.83 -18.69 4.37
C ILE A 121 0.24 -18.72 2.95
N GLN A 122 0.07 -19.93 2.41
CA GLN A 122 -0.53 -20.10 1.09
C GLN A 122 -1.99 -19.63 1.06
N THR A 123 -2.37 -18.92 0.00
CA THR A 123 -3.74 -18.39 -0.19
C THR A 123 -4.85 -19.46 -0.12
N VAL A 124 -4.53 -20.71 -0.47
CA VAL A 124 -5.48 -21.82 -0.46
C VAL A 124 -5.72 -22.43 0.93
N VAL A 125 -4.96 -22.00 1.94
CA VAL A 125 -5.13 -22.48 3.33
C VAL A 125 -6.34 -21.81 3.94
N ILE A 126 -7.39 -22.60 4.19
CA ILE A 126 -8.65 -22.14 4.78
C ILE A 126 -8.79 -22.46 6.27
N GLU A 127 -7.87 -23.24 6.83
CA GLU A 127 -7.83 -23.61 8.25
C GLU A 127 -6.41 -23.44 8.80
N THR A 128 -6.30 -22.77 9.93
CA THR A 128 -5.05 -22.56 10.67
C THR A 128 -5.25 -22.95 12.13
N SER A 129 -4.22 -23.50 12.75
CA SER A 129 -4.24 -23.74 14.20
C SER A 129 -4.31 -22.43 14.98
N GLU A 130 -4.84 -22.45 16.21
CA GLU A 130 -4.87 -21.27 17.08
C GLU A 130 -3.49 -20.63 17.26
N ALA A 131 -2.44 -21.45 17.41
CA ALA A 131 -1.07 -20.98 17.54
C ALA A 131 -0.55 -20.29 16.27
N GLN A 132 -0.87 -20.84 15.09
CA GLN A 132 -0.52 -20.21 13.81
C GLN A 132 -1.27 -18.90 13.62
N THR A 133 -2.56 -18.87 13.90
CA THR A 133 -3.39 -17.64 13.85
C THR A 133 -2.83 -16.57 14.79
N ALA A 134 -2.50 -16.93 16.04
CA ALA A 134 -1.90 -16.01 16.99
C ALA A 134 -0.54 -15.47 16.51
N GLY A 135 0.29 -16.33 15.91
CA GLY A 135 1.57 -15.94 15.31
C GLY A 135 1.40 -14.96 14.15
N ILE A 136 0.47 -15.22 13.24
CA ILE A 136 0.16 -14.32 12.10
C ILE A 136 -0.29 -12.96 12.60
N ILE A 137 -1.21 -12.91 13.58
CA ILE A 137 -1.72 -11.66 14.16
C ILE A 137 -0.61 -10.90 14.90
N ALA A 138 0.22 -11.60 15.68
CA ALA A 138 1.35 -11.00 16.38
C ALA A 138 2.35 -10.37 15.39
N ASN A 139 2.64 -11.05 14.28
CA ASN A 139 3.50 -10.50 13.24
C ASN A 139 2.85 -9.32 12.51
N GLY A 140 1.54 -9.36 12.24
CA GLY A 140 0.80 -8.21 11.73
C GLY A 140 0.92 -6.97 12.63
N ASN A 141 0.86 -7.14 13.95
CA ASN A 141 1.10 -6.05 14.90
C ASN A 141 2.56 -5.56 14.84
N ALA A 142 3.54 -6.47 14.72
CA ALA A 142 4.93 -6.09 14.55
C ALA A 142 5.14 -5.28 13.26
N ILE A 143 4.54 -5.69 12.13
CA ILE A 143 4.56 -4.90 10.88
C ILE A 143 3.94 -3.51 11.10
N ALA A 144 2.75 -3.43 11.69
CA ALA A 144 2.06 -2.15 11.90
C ALA A 144 2.80 -1.20 12.87
N THR A 145 3.64 -1.75 13.75
CA THR A 145 4.45 -0.99 14.72
C THR A 145 5.93 -0.89 14.35
N GLN A 146 6.30 -1.39 13.16
CA GLN A 146 7.69 -1.51 12.70
C GLN A 146 8.59 -2.15 13.77
N ASP A 147 8.14 -3.28 14.32
CA ASP A 147 8.81 -4.09 15.34
C ASP A 147 9.17 -3.31 16.62
N GLY A 148 8.31 -2.36 16.99
CA GLY A 148 8.52 -1.52 18.17
C GLY A 148 9.59 -0.44 17.99
N ASP A 149 9.89 -0.04 16.74
CA ASP A 149 10.75 1.11 16.47
C ASP A 149 10.23 2.35 17.20
N ALA A 150 11.05 2.88 18.10
CA ALA A 150 10.69 4.01 18.95
C ALA A 150 10.39 5.31 18.16
N GLN A 151 10.92 5.45 16.94
CA GLN A 151 10.65 6.60 16.08
C GLN A 151 9.37 6.42 15.25
N TRP A 152 8.92 5.17 15.03
CA TRP A 152 7.81 4.89 14.12
C TRP A 152 6.51 5.65 14.44
N PRO A 153 6.04 5.76 15.70
CA PRO A 153 4.81 6.52 16.00
C PRO A 153 4.91 7.99 15.58
N VAL A 154 6.09 8.60 15.74
CA VAL A 154 6.35 9.97 15.29
C VAL A 154 6.32 10.03 13.76
N CYS A 155 7.01 9.10 13.10
CA CYS A 155 7.10 9.06 11.64
C CYS A 155 5.75 8.82 10.95
N LEU A 156 4.93 7.93 11.50
CA LEU A 156 3.56 7.73 11.03
C LEU A 156 2.73 9.00 11.21
N GLY A 157 2.85 9.67 12.36
CA GLY A 157 2.21 10.97 12.60
C GLY A 157 2.65 12.04 11.59
N CYS A 158 3.95 12.10 11.28
CA CYS A 158 4.50 12.99 10.26
C CYS A 158 3.95 12.71 8.85
N ALA A 159 3.86 11.43 8.46
CA ALA A 159 3.26 11.03 7.18
C ALA A 159 1.79 11.45 7.08
N ILE A 160 1.02 11.27 8.17
CA ILE A 160 -0.38 11.69 8.23
C ILE A 160 -0.52 13.21 8.10
N MET A 161 0.34 13.96 8.79
CA MET A 161 0.26 15.42 8.84
C MET A 161 0.81 16.10 7.60
N LYS A 162 1.64 15.42 6.78
CA LYS A 162 2.38 16.01 5.65
C LYS A 162 1.49 16.77 4.66
N LYS A 163 0.27 16.31 4.41
CA LYS A 163 -0.68 16.91 3.45
C LYS A 163 -1.59 18.00 4.03
N THR A 164 -1.54 18.22 5.35
CA THR A 164 -2.39 19.25 5.99
C THR A 164 -1.91 20.68 5.73
N GLY A 165 -0.68 20.86 5.24
CA GLY A 165 -0.03 22.16 5.08
C GLY A 165 0.44 22.80 6.39
N ALA A 166 0.23 22.13 7.53
CA ALA A 166 0.73 22.58 8.82
C ALA A 166 2.27 22.46 8.90
N ALA A 167 2.90 23.35 9.67
CA ALA A 167 4.33 23.21 9.98
C ALA A 167 4.56 21.91 10.75
N LEU A 168 5.42 21.05 10.21
CA LEU A 168 5.80 19.79 10.85
C LEU A 168 6.95 20.02 11.85
N PRO A 169 6.99 19.28 12.98
CA PRO A 169 8.14 19.30 13.88
C PRO A 169 9.43 18.87 13.18
N ASP A 170 10.58 19.37 13.64
CA ASP A 170 11.91 18.99 13.12
C ASP A 170 12.16 17.47 13.16
N ALA A 171 11.53 16.78 14.11
CA ALA A 171 11.58 15.32 14.22
C ALA A 171 11.07 14.59 12.96
N CYS A 172 10.21 15.24 12.16
CA CYS A 172 9.68 14.68 10.92
C CYS A 172 10.72 14.59 9.79
N THR A 173 11.77 15.41 9.82
CA THR A 173 12.83 15.37 8.79
C THR A 173 13.51 14.00 8.76
N ALA A 174 13.96 13.52 9.93
CA ALA A 174 14.59 12.19 10.05
C ALA A 174 13.65 11.05 9.61
N CYS A 175 12.34 11.22 9.81
CA CYS A 175 11.35 10.25 9.37
C CYS A 175 11.24 10.19 7.84
N PHE A 176 11.22 11.34 7.16
CA PHE A 176 11.18 11.35 5.70
C PHE A 176 12.51 10.91 5.10
N ASP A 177 13.65 11.23 5.71
CA ASP A 177 14.95 10.72 5.27
C ASP A 177 15.01 9.18 5.34
N LYS A 178 14.33 8.59 6.32
CA LYS A 178 14.32 7.14 6.53
C LYS A 178 13.30 6.40 5.68
N TYR A 179 12.07 6.90 5.62
CA TYR A 179 10.94 6.16 5.05
C TYR A 179 10.48 6.68 3.70
N CYS A 180 10.80 7.92 3.34
CA CYS A 180 10.30 8.48 2.10
C CYS A 180 11.07 7.94 0.90
N TYR A 181 10.34 7.41 -0.07
CA TYR A 181 10.90 7.07 -1.37
C TYR A 181 10.85 8.31 -2.29
N SER A 182 12.02 8.79 -2.70
CA SER A 182 12.18 9.87 -3.67
C SER A 182 12.62 9.35 -5.04
N GLN A 183 12.07 9.94 -6.10
CA GLN A 183 12.49 9.73 -7.49
C GLN A 183 13.89 10.28 -7.75
#